data_AF-A0A6G1SHY8-F1
#
_entry.id   AF-A0A6G1SHY8-F1
#
_cell.length_a   1.000
_cell.length_b   1.000
_cell.length_c   1.000
_cell.angle_alpha   90.00
_cell.angle_beta   90.00
_cell.angle_gamma   90.00
#
_symmetry.space_group_name_H-M   'P 1'
#
loop_
_entity.id
_entity.type
_entity.pdbx_description
1 polymer ?
#
loop_
_entity_poly.entity_id
_entity_poly.type
_entity_poly.pdbx_seq_one_letter_code
_entity_poly.pdbx_strand_id
1 'polypeptide(L)'
;MDRLFGSLRGFIKIDHIVTDSFVFRLHHKFTVAILIGASLLVTSRQYFGDPIDCISRDDIPPNLLDTYCWIHATFSVVDSWNKTVGVDVPYPGVSKYTPGEERVYHKYYQWVCFVLFFQAACFYAPRYIWKIFEGNRLRTILLGLDCPILTDAHKRREVLIKYFRNNMGAHKVYYSSYVVCEALAFLNVILQMYLIDSFLGGEFSTYGTKVLAFTDWDDSVRFDPMIRVFPRLTKCTFHRYGSSGDVQKHDAMCILPINIINEKIYIFLWFWFYFLGIVTFFSCIWRLSTYFFRKPRLLIFQHRAKFCSKQELVQVFDLLPVGDWYLIDLLAKNMDAIHFRDFISELNDHLRKDYYHSSSDTSNVFGNNA
;
A
#
# COMPACT_ATOMS: atom_id res chain seq x y z
N MET A 1 3.11 -12.24 -23.45
CA MET A 1 2.69 -12.53 -22.07
C MET A 1 3.88 -12.87 -21.16
N ASP A 2 4.93 -13.54 -21.63
CA ASP A 2 6.06 -13.98 -20.79
C ASP A 2 6.86 -12.88 -20.11
N ARG A 3 6.94 -11.66 -20.68
CA ARG A 3 7.56 -10.50 -20.00
C ARG A 3 6.71 -9.98 -18.83
N LEU A 4 5.38 -10.02 -18.95
CA LEU A 4 4.47 -9.63 -17.85
C LEU A 4 4.53 -10.67 -16.73
N PHE A 5 4.51 -11.96 -17.06
CA PHE A 5 4.71 -13.03 -16.09
C PHE A 5 6.11 -13.03 -15.47
N GLY A 6 7.15 -12.67 -16.23
CA GLY A 6 8.50 -12.44 -15.70
C GLY A 6 8.57 -11.29 -14.70
N SER A 7 7.85 -10.20 -14.95
CA SER A 7 7.72 -9.07 -14.02
C SER A 7 6.95 -9.46 -12.76
N LEU A 8 5.86 -10.24 -12.88
CA LEU A 8 5.09 -10.79 -11.75
C LEU A 8 5.93 -11.77 -10.91
N ARG A 9 6.79 -12.58 -11.53
CA ARG A 9 7.74 -13.46 -10.83
C ARG A 9 8.76 -12.67 -10.01
N GLY A 10 9.11 -11.45 -10.44
CA GLY A 10 9.92 -10.52 -9.66
C GLY A 10 9.25 -10.05 -8.37
N PHE A 11 7.92 -9.90 -8.35
CA PHE A 11 7.16 -9.57 -7.13
C PHE A 11 7.13 -10.72 -6.11
N ILE A 12 7.14 -11.97 -6.60
CA ILE A 12 7.11 -13.20 -5.79
C ILE A 12 8.51 -13.60 -5.31
N LYS A 13 9.58 -13.05 -5.89
CA LYS A 13 10.95 -13.36 -5.45
C LYS A 13 11.13 -12.89 -4.00
N ILE A 14 11.42 -13.85 -3.11
CA ILE A 14 11.84 -13.57 -1.75
C ILE A 14 13.29 -13.11 -1.86
N ASP A 15 13.52 -11.82 -1.59
CA ASP A 15 14.88 -11.31 -1.49
C ASP A 15 15.55 -11.98 -0.28
N HIS A 16 16.74 -12.55 -0.49
CA HIS A 16 17.54 -13.17 0.57
C HIS A 16 17.97 -12.14 1.63
N ILE A 17 17.98 -10.85 1.27
CA ILE A 17 18.38 -9.74 2.13
C ILE A 17 17.16 -8.89 2.50
N VAL A 18 16.84 -8.88 3.78
CA VAL A 18 15.81 -8.11 4.44
C VAL A 18 16.30 -6.68 4.70
N THR A 19 15.88 -5.75 3.84
CA THR A 19 16.14 -4.30 3.96
C THR A 19 14.96 -3.51 4.52
N ASP A 20 13.82 -4.18 4.73
CA ASP A 20 12.54 -3.55 4.99
C ASP A 20 11.73 -4.25 6.09
N SER A 21 10.82 -3.52 6.73
CA SER A 21 9.91 -4.07 7.74
C SER A 21 8.79 -4.90 7.10
N PHE A 22 8.22 -5.83 7.88
CA PHE A 22 7.06 -6.63 7.43
C PHE A 22 5.89 -5.73 7.03
N VAL A 23 5.63 -4.67 7.81
CA VAL A 23 4.58 -3.70 7.51
C VAL A 23 4.83 -3.02 6.18
N PHE A 24 6.07 -2.60 5.89
CA PHE A 24 6.40 -2.00 4.60
C PHE A 24 6.15 -2.96 3.41
N ARG A 25 6.31 -4.28 3.60
CA ARG A 25 5.94 -5.31 2.60
C ARG A 25 4.44 -5.41 2.37
N LEU A 26 3.61 -5.20 3.39
CA LEU A 26 2.16 -5.17 3.22
C LEU A 26 1.74 -4.08 2.23
N HIS A 27 2.41 -2.92 2.23
CA HIS A 27 2.16 -1.86 1.25
C HIS A 27 2.60 -2.26 -0.16
N HIS A 28 3.91 -2.43 -0.38
CA HIS A 28 4.43 -2.50 -1.75
C HIS A 28 4.36 -3.89 -2.41
N LYS A 29 4.13 -4.96 -1.64
CA LYS A 29 3.93 -6.31 -2.18
C LYS A 29 2.44 -6.68 -2.19
N PHE A 30 1.84 -6.77 -1.01
CA PHE A 30 0.47 -7.29 -0.88
C PHE A 30 -0.57 -6.32 -1.42
N THR A 31 -0.54 -5.05 -0.99
CA THR A 31 -1.53 -4.05 -1.43
C THR A 31 -1.39 -3.75 -2.92
N VAL A 32 -0.17 -3.66 -3.44
CA VAL A 32 0.08 -3.52 -4.88
C VAL A 32 -0.47 -4.72 -5.65
N ALA A 33 -0.24 -5.96 -5.20
CA ALA A 33 -0.77 -7.15 -5.86
C ALA A 33 -2.31 -7.19 -5.85
N ILE A 34 -2.93 -6.83 -4.72
CA ILE A 34 -4.39 -6.72 -4.59
C ILE A 34 -4.94 -5.70 -5.58
N LEU A 35 -4.37 -4.48 -5.62
CA LEU A 35 -4.85 -3.40 -6.49
C LEU A 35 -4.63 -3.69 -7.97
N ILE A 36 -3.49 -4.28 -8.35
CA ILE A 36 -3.25 -4.72 -9.72
C ILE A 36 -4.22 -5.84 -10.10
N GLY A 37 -4.43 -6.83 -9.23
CA GLY A 37 -5.39 -7.91 -9.46
C GLY A 37 -6.81 -7.39 -9.65
N ALA A 38 -7.24 -6.45 -8.79
CA ALA A 38 -8.54 -5.78 -8.91
C ALA A 38 -8.64 -4.96 -10.21
N SER A 39 -7.61 -4.19 -10.57
CA SER A 39 -7.57 -3.42 -11.81
C SER A 39 -7.69 -4.33 -13.05
N LEU A 40 -6.97 -5.46 -13.07
CA LEU A 40 -7.05 -6.45 -14.15
C LEU A 40 -8.44 -7.10 -14.24
N LEU A 41 -9.06 -7.43 -13.09
CA LEU A 41 -10.40 -8.00 -13.04
C LEU A 41 -11.47 -7.03 -13.56
N VAL A 42 -11.40 -5.75 -13.18
CA VAL A 42 -12.32 -4.72 -13.69
C VAL A 42 -12.09 -4.50 -15.18
N THR A 43 -10.83 -4.43 -15.62
CA THR A 43 -10.47 -4.27 -17.03
C THR A 43 -10.97 -5.45 -17.88
N SER A 44 -10.88 -6.68 -17.38
CA SER A 44 -11.35 -7.85 -18.12
C SER A 44 -12.85 -7.77 -18.37
N ARG A 45 -13.65 -7.38 -17.37
CA ARG A 45 -15.10 -7.21 -17.55
C ARG A 45 -15.44 -5.99 -18.40
N GLN A 46 -14.67 -4.92 -18.32
CA GLN A 46 -14.93 -3.66 -19.01
C GLN A 46 -14.68 -3.73 -20.53
N TYR A 47 -13.65 -4.48 -20.96
CA TYR A 47 -13.23 -4.53 -22.37
C TYR A 47 -13.51 -5.86 -23.07
N PHE A 48 -13.55 -6.97 -22.33
CA PHE A 48 -13.74 -8.32 -22.92
C PHE A 48 -15.06 -8.98 -22.53
N GLY A 49 -15.80 -8.42 -21.56
CA GLY A 49 -17.15 -8.84 -21.22
C GLY A 49 -18.16 -7.77 -21.53
N ASP A 50 -19.42 -8.01 -21.14
CA ASP A 50 -20.51 -7.05 -21.31
C ASP A 50 -20.61 -6.17 -20.05
N PRO A 51 -20.18 -4.90 -20.11
CA PRO A 51 -20.17 -4.04 -18.93
C PRO A 51 -21.56 -3.50 -18.57
N ILE A 52 -22.46 -3.46 -19.55
CA ILE A 52 -23.84 -3.00 -19.46
C ILE A 52 -24.72 -3.81 -20.41
N ASP A 53 -25.96 -4.06 -20.00
CA ASP A 53 -26.99 -4.73 -20.82
C ASP A 53 -28.31 -3.96 -20.65
N CYS A 54 -28.80 -3.35 -21.72
CA CYS A 54 -29.97 -2.49 -21.73
C CYS A 54 -31.19 -3.17 -22.38
N ILE A 55 -32.30 -3.17 -21.64
CA ILE A 55 -33.57 -3.69 -22.12
C ILE A 55 -34.23 -2.63 -23.00
N SER A 56 -34.47 -2.97 -24.27
CA SER A 56 -35.24 -2.18 -25.23
C SER A 56 -36.51 -2.94 -25.66
N ARG A 57 -37.63 -2.20 -25.84
CA ARG A 57 -38.89 -2.74 -26.39
C ARG A 57 -39.13 -2.30 -27.84
N ASP A 58 -38.25 -1.47 -28.38
CA ASP A 58 -38.41 -0.80 -29.68
C ASP A 58 -37.50 -1.45 -30.74
N ASP A 59 -37.64 -1.04 -32.00
CA ASP A 59 -36.79 -1.49 -33.14
C ASP A 59 -35.34 -0.96 -33.07
N ILE A 60 -34.83 -0.67 -31.86
CA ILE A 60 -33.47 -0.19 -31.65
C ILE A 60 -32.55 -1.40 -31.44
N PRO A 61 -31.49 -1.56 -32.25
CA PRO A 61 -30.53 -2.63 -32.07
C PRO A 61 -29.93 -2.60 -30.65
N PRO A 62 -29.94 -3.72 -29.89
CA PRO A 62 -29.49 -3.75 -28.50
C PRO A 62 -28.03 -3.29 -28.35
N ASN A 63 -27.14 -3.79 -29.22
CA ASN A 63 -25.72 -3.40 -29.21
C ASN A 63 -25.50 -1.89 -29.39
N LEU A 64 -26.34 -1.21 -30.18
CA LEU A 64 -26.27 0.24 -30.36
C LEU A 64 -26.67 0.96 -29.07
N LEU A 65 -27.76 0.51 -28.45
CA LEU A 65 -28.27 1.07 -27.20
C LEU A 65 -27.27 0.87 -26.07
N ASP A 66 -26.71 -0.33 -25.92
CA ASP A 66 -25.69 -0.65 -24.91
C ASP A 66 -24.47 0.23 -25.07
N THR A 67 -23.94 0.35 -26.30
CA THR A 67 -22.78 1.18 -26.60
C THR A 67 -23.06 2.65 -26.31
N TYR A 68 -24.23 3.16 -26.71
CA TYR A 68 -24.62 4.53 -26.47
C TYR A 68 -24.75 4.81 -24.96
N CYS A 69 -25.45 3.94 -24.23
CA CYS A 69 -25.68 4.11 -22.79
C CYS A 69 -24.40 3.94 -21.98
N TRP A 70 -23.48 3.09 -22.44
CA TRP A 70 -22.13 3.00 -21.88
C TRP A 70 -21.37 4.31 -22.04
N ILE A 71 -21.38 4.95 -23.22
CA ILE A 71 -20.61 6.17 -23.51
C ILE A 71 -21.26 7.42 -22.87
N HIS A 72 -22.57 7.59 -23.02
CA HIS A 72 -23.30 8.80 -22.60
C HIS A 72 -23.72 8.79 -21.12
N ALA A 73 -23.38 7.71 -20.41
CA ALA A 73 -23.68 7.44 -19.02
C ALA A 73 -25.15 7.22 -18.70
N THR A 74 -25.34 6.45 -17.65
CA THR A 74 -26.65 6.17 -17.07
C THR A 74 -26.88 7.02 -15.84
N PHE A 75 -28.12 7.11 -15.40
CA PHE A 75 -28.51 7.90 -14.25
C PHE A 75 -29.51 7.18 -13.34
N SER A 76 -29.57 7.62 -12.09
CA SER A 76 -30.61 7.28 -11.13
C SER A 76 -31.40 8.52 -10.72
N VAL A 77 -32.67 8.34 -10.37
CA VAL A 77 -33.55 9.41 -9.88
C VAL A 77 -33.56 9.38 -8.34
N VAL A 78 -33.13 10.47 -7.70
CA VAL A 78 -32.89 10.51 -6.23
C VAL A 78 -34.16 10.21 -5.43
N ASP A 79 -35.28 10.82 -5.79
CA ASP A 79 -36.58 10.65 -5.12
C ASP A 79 -37.13 9.23 -5.20
N SER A 80 -36.57 8.41 -6.11
CA SER A 80 -36.97 7.03 -6.32
C SER A 80 -36.13 6.02 -5.57
N TRP A 81 -35.10 6.46 -4.84
CA TRP A 81 -34.43 5.56 -3.92
C TRP A 81 -35.47 5.07 -2.90
N ASN A 82 -36.16 5.97 -2.17
CA ASN A 82 -37.00 5.68 -0.99
C ASN A 82 -38.34 4.98 -1.27
N LYS A 83 -38.61 4.63 -2.53
CA LYS A 83 -39.89 4.08 -2.97
C LYS A 83 -39.96 2.57 -2.80
N THR A 84 -41.17 2.02 -2.71
CA THR A 84 -41.35 0.58 -2.50
C THR A 84 -41.11 -0.19 -3.80
N VAL A 85 -40.19 -1.16 -3.74
CA VAL A 85 -39.83 -1.99 -4.90
C VAL A 85 -40.96 -2.98 -5.20
N GLY A 86 -41.31 -3.15 -6.47
CA GLY A 86 -42.38 -4.05 -6.92
C GLY A 86 -43.79 -3.45 -6.88
N VAL A 87 -43.97 -2.30 -6.22
CA VAL A 87 -45.23 -1.54 -6.21
C VAL A 87 -45.04 -0.18 -6.90
N ASP A 88 -44.17 0.68 -6.36
CA ASP A 88 -43.93 2.02 -6.89
C ASP A 88 -42.85 2.06 -7.98
N VAL A 89 -41.80 1.25 -7.80
CA VAL A 89 -40.62 1.23 -8.68
C VAL A 89 -40.11 -0.19 -8.92
N PRO A 90 -39.54 -0.50 -10.10
CA PRO A 90 -38.93 -1.80 -10.38
C PRO A 90 -37.59 -2.01 -9.64
N TYR A 91 -36.86 -0.93 -9.35
CA TYR A 91 -35.59 -0.97 -8.63
C TYR A 91 -35.31 0.39 -7.98
N PRO A 92 -34.63 0.48 -6.82
CA PRO A 92 -34.30 1.75 -6.19
C PRO A 92 -33.49 2.65 -7.13
N GLY A 93 -33.93 3.89 -7.32
CA GLY A 93 -33.25 4.82 -8.23
C GLY A 93 -33.70 4.72 -9.69
N VAL A 94 -34.58 3.77 -10.04
CA VAL A 94 -35.12 3.60 -11.39
C VAL A 94 -36.61 3.93 -11.41
N SER A 95 -36.94 5.17 -11.80
CA SER A 95 -38.33 5.61 -12.00
C SER A 95 -38.53 6.36 -13.32
N LYS A 96 -39.79 6.64 -13.64
CA LYS A 96 -40.12 7.68 -14.61
C LYS A 96 -39.47 8.99 -14.15
N TYR A 97 -38.80 9.67 -15.06
CA TYR A 97 -38.22 10.98 -14.78
C TYR A 97 -39.27 12.05 -15.07
N THR A 98 -39.51 12.93 -14.11
CA THR A 98 -40.32 14.13 -14.30
C THR A 98 -39.45 15.40 -14.28
N PRO A 99 -39.72 16.41 -15.13
CA PRO A 99 -38.99 17.67 -15.10
C PRO A 99 -39.10 18.32 -13.71
N GLY A 100 -37.97 18.50 -13.03
CA GLY A 100 -37.90 18.99 -11.65
C GLY A 100 -37.23 18.01 -10.68
N GLU A 101 -37.15 16.72 -11.03
CA GLU A 101 -36.44 15.71 -10.22
C GLU A 101 -34.92 15.78 -10.40
N GLU A 102 -34.18 15.51 -9.33
CA GLU A 102 -32.72 15.44 -9.36
C GLU A 102 -32.23 14.10 -9.95
N ARG A 103 -31.23 14.18 -10.85
CA ARG A 103 -30.58 13.01 -11.47
C ARG A 103 -29.14 12.89 -11.01
N VAL A 104 -28.77 11.69 -10.59
CA VAL A 104 -27.36 11.34 -10.32
C VAL A 104 -26.84 10.52 -11.48
N TYR A 105 -25.83 11.05 -12.17
CA TYR A 105 -25.19 10.37 -13.31
C TYR A 105 -24.02 9.51 -12.84
N HIS A 106 -23.99 8.27 -13.32
CA HIS A 106 -22.98 7.27 -12.97
C HIS A 106 -21.99 7.17 -14.12
N LYS A 107 -20.88 7.93 -14.04
CA LYS A 107 -19.77 7.91 -15.02
C LYS A 107 -18.47 7.31 -14.49
N TYR A 108 -18.36 7.19 -13.17
CA TYR A 108 -17.10 6.88 -12.51
C TYR A 108 -16.61 5.44 -12.80
N TYR A 109 -17.51 4.48 -13.08
CA TYR A 109 -17.14 3.08 -13.29
C TYR A 109 -16.19 2.87 -14.48
N GLN A 110 -16.23 3.75 -15.49
CA GLN A 110 -15.29 3.72 -16.62
C GLN A 110 -13.84 4.01 -16.18
N TRP A 111 -13.68 4.75 -15.08
CA TRP A 111 -12.40 5.20 -14.54
C TRP A 111 -11.85 4.30 -13.44
N VAL A 112 -12.66 3.40 -12.87
CA VAL A 112 -12.27 2.54 -11.74
C VAL A 112 -10.99 1.75 -12.03
N CYS A 113 -10.86 1.16 -13.22
CA CYS A 113 -9.68 0.39 -13.60
C CYS A 113 -8.39 1.22 -13.56
N PHE A 114 -8.44 2.46 -14.06
CA PHE A 114 -7.32 3.40 -14.06
C PHE A 114 -7.00 3.90 -12.65
N VAL A 115 -8.03 4.25 -11.87
CA VAL A 115 -7.85 4.66 -10.47
C VAL A 115 -7.12 3.56 -9.72
N LEU A 116 -7.62 2.32 -9.71
CA LEU A 116 -6.99 1.19 -9.02
C LEU A 116 -5.52 0.97 -9.45
N PHE A 117 -5.22 1.14 -10.74
CA PHE A 117 -3.85 1.04 -11.25
C PHE A 117 -2.94 2.15 -10.72
N PHE A 118 -3.39 3.41 -10.76
CA PHE A 118 -2.63 4.54 -10.22
C PHE A 118 -2.44 4.41 -8.70
N GLN A 119 -3.44 3.92 -7.98
CA GLN A 119 -3.31 3.62 -6.55
C GLN A 119 -2.21 2.59 -6.30
N ALA A 120 -2.16 1.52 -7.10
CA ALA A 120 -1.08 0.52 -6.99
C ALA A 120 0.31 1.15 -7.19
N ALA A 121 0.45 2.05 -8.17
CA ALA A 121 1.70 2.78 -8.39
C ALA A 121 2.09 3.65 -7.19
N CYS A 122 1.13 4.38 -6.60
CA CYS A 122 1.37 5.20 -5.41
C CYS A 122 1.77 4.35 -4.19
N PHE A 123 1.17 3.18 -3.99
CA PHE A 123 1.57 2.24 -2.93
C PHE A 123 2.98 1.66 -3.13
N TYR A 124 3.46 1.59 -4.37
CA TYR A 124 4.84 1.18 -4.66
C TYR A 124 5.87 2.31 -4.49
N ALA A 125 5.44 3.58 -4.59
CA ALA A 125 6.34 4.74 -4.61
C ALA A 125 7.26 4.85 -3.37
N PRO A 126 6.79 4.68 -2.11
CA PRO A 126 7.68 4.72 -0.95
C PRO A 126 8.79 3.68 -1.02
N ARG A 127 8.50 2.47 -1.53
CA ARG A 127 9.52 1.41 -1.70
C ARG A 127 10.51 1.77 -2.79
N TYR A 128 10.04 2.33 -3.90
CA TYR A 128 10.89 2.78 -4.98
C TYR A 128 11.89 3.85 -4.50
N ILE A 129 11.39 4.85 -3.75
CA ILE A 129 12.22 5.88 -3.11
C ILE A 129 13.24 5.24 -2.16
N TRP A 130 12.81 4.32 -1.29
CA TRP A 130 13.73 3.61 -0.39
C TRP A 130 14.82 2.85 -1.14
N LYS A 131 14.51 2.18 -2.26
CA LYS A 131 15.52 1.48 -3.07
C LYS A 131 16.57 2.42 -3.66
N ILE A 132 16.18 3.62 -4.07
CA ILE A 132 17.11 4.63 -4.58
C ILE A 132 18.08 5.06 -3.47
N PHE A 133 17.56 5.33 -2.27
CA PHE A 133 18.40 5.73 -1.14
C PHE A 133 19.27 4.58 -0.58
N GLU A 134 18.76 3.35 -0.59
CA GLU A 134 19.50 2.18 -0.10
C GLU A 134 20.68 1.82 -1.02
N GLY A 135 20.50 1.94 -2.34
CA GLY A 135 21.59 1.85 -3.31
C GLY A 135 22.34 0.52 -3.32
N ASN A 136 21.72 -0.58 -2.87
CA ASN A 136 22.34 -1.89 -2.61
C ASN A 136 23.52 -1.84 -1.62
N ARG A 137 23.58 -0.83 -0.75
CA ARG A 137 24.66 -0.69 0.24
C ARG A 137 24.69 -1.87 1.18
N LEU A 138 23.54 -2.29 1.72
CA LEU A 138 23.49 -3.40 2.68
C LEU A 138 23.93 -4.70 2.01
N ARG A 139 23.51 -4.93 0.77
CA ARG A 139 23.93 -6.08 -0.03
C ARG A 139 25.42 -6.11 -0.29
N THR A 140 26.02 -4.94 -0.57
CA THR A 140 27.46 -4.82 -0.81
C THR A 140 28.26 -5.14 0.45
N ILE A 141 27.79 -4.65 1.60
CA ILE A 141 28.41 -4.86 2.91
C ILE A 141 28.29 -6.34 3.36
N LEU A 142 27.18 -7.01 3.02
CA LEU A 142 26.89 -8.38 3.45
C LEU A 142 27.52 -9.49 2.59
N LEU A 143 28.07 -9.19 1.41
CA LEU A 143 28.49 -10.20 0.42
C LEU A 143 29.28 -11.37 1.06
N GLY A 144 28.61 -12.50 1.26
CA GLY A 144 29.09 -13.79 1.79
C GLY A 144 29.15 -13.96 3.31
N LEU A 145 28.77 -12.95 4.10
CA LEU A 145 28.60 -13.07 5.57
C LEU A 145 27.24 -13.67 5.97
N ASP A 146 26.40 -13.95 4.98
CA ASP A 146 25.08 -14.60 5.11
C ASP A 146 25.15 -16.13 5.18
N CYS A 147 26.31 -16.73 4.93
CA CYS A 147 26.53 -18.18 4.96
C CYS A 147 27.42 -18.62 6.14
N PRO A 148 27.07 -19.70 6.88
CA PRO A 148 27.83 -20.17 8.04
C PRO A 148 29.21 -20.75 7.66
N ILE A 149 29.34 -21.32 6.45
CA ILE A 149 30.58 -21.91 5.96
C ILE A 149 31.16 -20.98 4.90
N LEU A 150 32.13 -20.15 5.28
CA LEU A 150 32.84 -19.27 4.36
C LEU A 150 34.35 -19.35 4.58
N THR A 151 35.08 -19.78 3.56
CA THR A 151 36.54 -19.98 3.59
C THR A 151 37.34 -18.70 3.89
N ASP A 152 36.74 -17.52 3.66
CA ASP A 152 37.34 -16.19 3.90
C ASP A 152 36.51 -15.31 4.86
N ALA A 153 35.74 -15.91 5.78
CA ALA A 153 34.87 -15.16 6.71
C ALA A 153 35.62 -14.04 7.48
N HIS A 154 36.82 -14.34 7.97
CA HIS A 154 37.65 -13.42 8.73
C HIS A 154 38.03 -12.17 7.93
N LYS A 155 38.56 -12.34 6.71
CA LYS A 155 38.95 -11.21 5.84
C LYS A 155 37.78 -10.29 5.53
N ARG A 156 36.59 -10.85 5.29
CA ARG A 156 35.38 -10.05 4.99
C ARG A 156 34.89 -9.29 6.22
N ARG A 157 34.99 -9.89 7.41
CA ARG A 157 34.69 -9.23 8.68
C ARG A 157 35.66 -8.09 8.98
N GLU A 158 36.96 -8.25 8.74
CA GLU A 158 37.93 -7.15 8.87
C GLU A 158 37.60 -5.97 7.95
N VAL A 159 37.23 -6.24 6.68
CA VAL A 159 36.79 -5.19 5.74
C VAL A 159 35.55 -4.48 6.26
N LEU A 160 34.59 -5.22 6.82
CA LEU A 160 33.37 -4.67 7.42
C LEU A 160 33.70 -3.75 8.61
N ILE A 161 34.58 -4.18 9.51
CA ILE A 161 35.01 -3.38 10.67
C ILE A 161 35.72 -2.11 10.20
N LYS A 162 36.63 -2.22 9.23
CA LYS A 162 37.32 -1.08 8.63
C LYS A 162 36.34 -0.08 8.01
N TYR A 163 35.30 -0.57 7.34
CA TYR A 163 34.23 0.27 6.81
C TYR A 163 33.50 1.04 7.92
N PHE A 164 33.08 0.38 9.00
CA PHE A 164 32.39 1.03 10.12
C PHE A 164 33.26 2.06 10.81
N ARG A 165 34.55 1.75 11.01
CA ARG A 165 35.51 2.67 11.62
C ARG A 165 35.68 3.95 10.81
N ASN A 166 35.81 3.83 9.49
CA ASN A 166 36.02 4.97 8.60
C ASN A 166 34.75 5.82 8.37
N ASN A 167 33.57 5.21 8.48
CA ASN A 167 32.28 5.85 8.15
C ASN A 167 31.35 6.03 9.37
N MET A 168 31.88 5.96 10.59
CA MET A 168 31.09 6.11 11.81
C MET A 168 30.40 7.48 11.85
N GLY A 169 29.12 7.52 12.19
CA GLY A 169 28.30 8.74 12.21
C GLY A 169 27.74 9.16 10.84
N ALA A 170 28.29 8.67 9.72
CA ALA A 170 27.81 9.02 8.38
C ALA A 170 26.47 8.35 8.01
N HIS A 171 26.03 7.35 8.78
CA HIS A 171 24.81 6.58 8.51
C HIS A 171 23.51 7.24 9.00
N LYS A 172 23.56 8.44 9.56
CA LYS A 172 22.35 9.16 10.03
C LYS A 172 21.36 9.39 8.89
N VAL A 173 21.84 9.87 7.73
CA VAL A 173 21.00 10.12 6.55
C VAL A 173 20.33 8.84 6.06
N TYR A 174 21.05 7.72 6.10
CA TYR A 174 20.52 6.40 5.70
C TYR A 174 19.33 6.00 6.59
N TYR A 175 19.46 6.11 7.91
CA TYR A 175 18.36 5.79 8.81
C TYR A 175 17.20 6.79 8.71
N SER A 176 17.48 8.10 8.67
CA SER A 176 16.44 9.12 8.51
C SER A 176 15.64 8.94 7.21
N SER A 177 16.30 8.59 6.10
CA SER A 177 15.63 8.32 4.82
C SER A 177 14.65 7.15 4.92
N TYR A 178 15.01 6.10 5.66
CA TYR A 178 14.11 4.99 5.93
C TYR A 178 12.88 5.41 6.74
N VAL A 179 13.07 6.19 7.81
CA VAL A 179 11.97 6.70 8.65
C VAL A 179 11.02 7.56 7.82
N VAL A 180 11.56 8.41 6.95
CA VAL A 180 10.76 9.23 6.01
C VAL A 180 9.97 8.34 5.05
N CYS A 181 10.56 7.25 4.51
CA CYS A 181 9.84 6.33 3.64
C CYS A 181 8.69 5.60 4.37
N GLU A 182 8.87 5.18 5.63
CA GLU A 182 7.78 4.61 6.43
C GLU A 182 6.68 5.65 6.71
N ALA A 183 7.04 6.90 7.00
CA ALA A 183 6.08 7.99 7.17
C ALA A 183 5.32 8.31 5.86
N LEU A 184 6.00 8.30 4.72
CA LEU A 184 5.38 8.45 3.39
C LEU A 184 4.41 7.32 3.08
N ALA A 185 4.71 6.09 3.49
CA ALA A 185 3.77 4.97 3.33
C ALA A 185 2.51 5.15 4.19
N PHE A 186 2.66 5.65 5.42
CA PHE A 186 1.51 5.98 6.27
C PHE A 186 0.65 7.09 5.67
N LEU A 187 1.28 8.19 5.24
CA LEU A 187 0.61 9.30 4.57
C LEU A 187 -0.09 8.83 3.29
N ASN A 188 0.56 7.94 2.52
CA ASN A 188 -0.03 7.38 1.32
C ASN A 188 -1.33 6.63 1.63
N VAL A 189 -1.39 5.74 2.63
CA VAL A 189 -2.65 5.05 2.98
C VAL A 189 -3.77 6.03 3.30
N ILE A 190 -3.49 7.05 4.13
CA ILE A 190 -4.49 8.06 4.50
C ILE A 190 -4.97 8.81 3.25
N LEU A 191 -4.04 9.26 2.41
CA LEU A 191 -4.36 9.96 1.17
C LEU A 191 -5.18 9.07 0.24
N GLN A 192 -4.84 7.79 0.10
CA GLN A 192 -5.59 6.85 -0.74
C GLN A 192 -7.02 6.63 -0.23
N MET A 193 -7.22 6.54 1.08
CA MET A 193 -8.56 6.47 1.67
C MET A 193 -9.38 7.72 1.36
N TYR A 194 -8.78 8.91 1.49
CA TYR A 194 -9.43 10.18 1.13
C TYR A 194 -9.75 10.29 -0.36
N LEU A 195 -8.82 9.86 -1.23
CA LEU A 195 -9.02 9.88 -2.68
C LEU A 195 -10.16 8.95 -3.11
N ILE A 196 -10.26 7.75 -2.53
CA ILE A 196 -11.41 6.86 -2.81
C ILE A 196 -12.70 7.47 -2.29
N ASP A 197 -12.69 8.03 -1.08
CA ASP A 197 -13.88 8.65 -0.50
C ASP A 197 -14.39 9.81 -1.37
N SER A 198 -13.50 10.69 -1.82
CA SER A 198 -13.85 11.75 -2.76
C SER A 198 -14.32 11.21 -4.11
N PHE A 199 -13.70 10.15 -4.63
CA PHE A 199 -14.09 9.51 -5.90
C PHE A 199 -15.48 8.86 -5.84
N LEU A 200 -15.89 8.32 -4.69
CA LEU A 200 -17.19 7.70 -4.45
C LEU A 200 -18.23 8.66 -3.85
N GLY A 201 -17.95 9.96 -3.79
CA GLY A 201 -18.91 10.97 -3.32
C GLY A 201 -19.10 11.03 -1.79
N GLY A 202 -18.10 10.64 -1.00
CA GLY A 202 -18.09 10.72 0.46
C GLY A 202 -18.68 9.51 1.20
N GLU A 203 -19.03 8.46 0.47
CA GLU A 203 -19.69 7.28 1.03
C GLU A 203 -18.68 6.16 1.41
N PHE A 204 -17.40 6.28 1.03
CA PHE A 204 -16.41 5.22 1.28
C PHE A 204 -16.06 5.09 2.76
N SER A 205 -15.87 6.19 3.48
CA SER A 205 -15.47 6.20 4.89
C SER A 205 -16.40 5.38 5.80
N THR A 206 -17.70 5.43 5.54
CA THR A 206 -18.74 4.71 6.28
C THR A 206 -19.16 3.40 5.62
N TYR A 207 -18.49 3.01 4.53
CA TYR A 207 -18.92 1.90 3.70
C TYR A 207 -18.90 0.56 4.44
N GLY A 208 -17.76 0.17 5.00
CA GLY A 208 -17.61 -1.11 5.73
C GLY A 208 -18.53 -1.24 6.94
N THR A 209 -18.74 -0.16 7.69
CA THR A 209 -19.63 -0.17 8.87
C THR A 209 -21.09 -0.29 8.47
N LYS A 210 -21.51 0.36 7.38
CA LYS A 210 -22.83 0.17 6.77
C LYS A 210 -23.00 -1.27 6.27
N VAL A 211 -21.97 -1.91 5.70
CA VAL A 211 -22.10 -3.33 5.29
C VAL A 211 -22.42 -4.22 6.48
N LEU A 212 -21.63 -4.10 7.56
CA LEU A 212 -21.76 -4.95 8.74
C LEU A 212 -23.12 -4.76 9.44
N ALA A 213 -23.64 -3.53 9.48
CA ALA A 213 -24.93 -3.25 10.09
C ALA A 213 -26.13 -3.79 9.29
N PHE A 214 -25.95 -4.07 8.00
CA PHE A 214 -27.00 -4.50 7.07
C PHE A 214 -26.85 -5.96 6.61
N THR A 215 -25.80 -6.68 7.05
CA THR A 215 -25.53 -8.07 6.63
C THR A 215 -26.60 -9.08 7.09
N ASP A 216 -27.34 -8.77 8.15
CA ASP A 216 -28.37 -9.66 8.72
C ASP A 216 -29.78 -9.47 8.11
N TRP A 217 -29.92 -8.59 7.11
CA TRP A 217 -31.20 -8.26 6.50
C TRP A 217 -31.49 -9.14 5.29
N ASP A 218 -32.76 -9.46 5.08
CA ASP A 218 -33.23 -10.28 3.95
C ASP A 218 -32.87 -9.56 2.63
N ASP A 219 -32.16 -10.23 1.71
CA ASP A 219 -31.70 -9.68 0.41
C ASP A 219 -32.86 -9.07 -0.43
N SER A 220 -34.09 -9.46 -0.11
CA SER A 220 -35.33 -9.01 -0.76
C SER A 220 -35.91 -7.71 -0.19
N VAL A 221 -35.41 -7.23 0.95
CA VAL A 221 -35.95 -6.06 1.67
C VAL A 221 -34.86 -5.03 1.95
N ARG A 222 -35.13 -3.81 1.48
CA ARG A 222 -34.52 -2.52 1.88
C ARG A 222 -33.11 -2.21 1.37
N PHE A 223 -33.07 -1.14 0.59
CA PHE A 223 -32.23 0.02 0.89
C PHE A 223 -30.77 -0.21 1.29
N ASP A 224 -30.04 -1.03 0.54
CA ASP A 224 -28.60 -1.06 0.71
C ASP A 224 -28.03 0.33 0.40
N PRO A 225 -27.33 0.98 1.36
CA PRO A 225 -26.61 2.22 1.08
C PRO A 225 -25.62 2.06 -0.09
N MET A 226 -25.23 0.81 -0.37
CA MET A 226 -24.39 0.43 -1.50
C MET A 226 -25.01 0.72 -2.86
N ILE A 227 -26.33 0.57 -3.02
CA ILE A 227 -27.02 0.75 -4.32
C ILE A 227 -26.91 2.20 -4.78
N ARG A 228 -26.80 3.15 -3.84
CA ARG A 228 -26.57 4.56 -4.13
C ARG A 228 -25.23 4.80 -4.82
N VAL A 229 -24.18 4.11 -4.35
CA VAL A 229 -22.81 4.25 -4.85
C VAL A 229 -22.63 3.40 -6.10
N PHE A 230 -22.94 2.10 -6.02
CA PHE A 230 -22.78 1.09 -7.07
C PHE A 230 -24.13 0.51 -7.50
N PRO A 231 -24.97 1.27 -8.24
CA PRO A 231 -26.27 0.76 -8.67
C PRO A 231 -26.09 -0.39 -9.66
N ARG A 232 -26.82 -1.49 -9.45
CA ARG A 232 -26.82 -2.64 -10.37
C ARG A 232 -27.78 -2.44 -11.54
N LEU A 233 -28.72 -1.50 -11.40
CA LEU A 233 -29.74 -1.15 -12.37
C LEU A 233 -29.86 0.38 -12.46
N THR A 234 -29.85 0.92 -13.69
CA THR A 234 -29.89 2.36 -13.94
C THR A 234 -30.75 2.69 -15.15
N LYS A 235 -31.04 3.99 -15.35
CA LYS A 235 -31.81 4.48 -16.49
C LYS A 235 -30.89 5.15 -17.52
N CYS A 236 -31.21 4.97 -18.80
CA CYS A 236 -30.58 5.64 -19.92
C CYS A 236 -31.65 6.28 -20.81
N THR A 237 -31.35 7.43 -21.39
CA THR A 237 -32.24 8.09 -22.35
C THR A 237 -31.52 8.22 -23.69
N PHE A 238 -32.04 7.53 -24.70
CA PHE A 238 -31.60 7.58 -26.09
C PHE A 238 -32.53 8.49 -26.90
N HIS A 239 -31.97 9.31 -27.78
CA HIS A 239 -32.73 10.20 -28.65
C HIS A 239 -32.48 9.83 -30.11
N ARG A 240 -33.54 9.71 -30.90
CA ARG A 240 -33.47 9.39 -32.34
C ARG A 240 -34.48 10.24 -33.11
N TYR A 241 -34.19 10.50 -34.38
CA TYR A 241 -35.17 11.11 -35.28
C TYR A 241 -36.20 10.08 -35.77
N GLY A 242 -37.49 10.39 -35.61
CA GLY A 242 -38.59 9.64 -36.21
C GLY A 242 -38.74 9.94 -37.69
N SER A 243 -39.67 9.24 -38.37
CA SER A 243 -39.91 9.39 -39.81
C SER A 243 -40.28 10.82 -40.25
N SER A 244 -40.85 11.62 -39.35
CA SER A 244 -41.21 13.03 -39.59
C SER A 244 -40.05 14.01 -39.36
N GLY A 245 -38.88 13.55 -38.90
CA GLY A 245 -37.76 14.42 -38.50
C GLY A 245 -37.86 15.00 -37.09
N ASP A 246 -38.91 14.66 -36.33
CA ASP A 246 -39.03 15.02 -34.91
C ASP A 246 -38.14 14.14 -34.03
N VAL A 247 -37.61 14.71 -32.95
CA VAL A 247 -36.80 13.98 -31.95
C VAL A 247 -37.71 13.14 -31.07
N GLN A 248 -37.54 11.83 -31.15
CA GLN A 248 -38.20 10.85 -30.28
C GLN A 248 -37.26 10.44 -29.14
N LYS A 249 -37.83 10.36 -27.94
CA LYS A 249 -37.12 9.98 -26.71
C LYS A 249 -37.45 8.53 -26.36
N HIS A 250 -36.41 7.72 -26.19
CA HIS A 250 -36.49 6.33 -25.77
C HIS A 250 -35.81 6.17 -24.41
N ASP A 251 -36.56 5.72 -23.42
CA ASP A 251 -36.05 5.45 -22.07
C ASP A 251 -35.78 3.94 -21.92
N ALA A 252 -34.55 3.59 -21.61
CA ALA A 252 -34.11 2.21 -21.40
C ALA A 252 -33.71 1.98 -19.93
N MET A 253 -33.94 0.75 -19.47
CA MET A 253 -33.41 0.26 -18.19
C MET A 253 -32.19 -0.62 -18.48
N CYS A 254 -31.09 -0.36 -17.79
CA CYS A 254 -29.83 -1.07 -18.02
C CYS A 254 -29.31 -1.72 -16.75
N ILE A 255 -28.90 -2.98 -16.86
CA ILE A 255 -28.20 -3.74 -15.81
C ILE A 255 -26.71 -3.49 -15.98
N LEU A 256 -26.00 -3.27 -14.87
CA LEU A 256 -24.56 -2.99 -14.85
C LEU A 256 -23.83 -4.10 -14.07
N PRO A 257 -23.49 -5.25 -14.71
CA PRO A 257 -22.75 -6.33 -14.05
C PRO A 257 -21.38 -5.87 -13.50
N ILE A 258 -20.75 -4.87 -14.14
CA ILE A 258 -19.47 -4.31 -13.70
C ILE A 258 -19.55 -3.72 -12.27
N ASN A 259 -20.71 -3.19 -11.88
CA ASN A 259 -20.89 -2.59 -10.55
C ASN A 259 -20.97 -3.64 -9.44
N ILE A 260 -21.39 -4.88 -9.74
CA ILE A 260 -21.35 -5.98 -8.78
C ILE A 260 -19.89 -6.30 -8.40
N ILE A 261 -18.99 -6.32 -9.40
CA ILE A 261 -17.56 -6.56 -9.17
C ILE A 261 -16.96 -5.40 -8.38
N ASN A 262 -17.25 -4.15 -8.78
CA ASN A 262 -16.75 -2.96 -8.09
C ASN A 262 -17.20 -2.92 -6.63
N GLU A 263 -18.48 -3.20 -6.35
CA GLU A 263 -19.02 -3.31 -5.00
C GLU A 263 -18.15 -4.26 -4.15
N LYS A 264 -17.90 -5.49 -4.60
CA LYS A 264 -17.10 -6.45 -3.82
C LYS A 264 -15.65 -6.04 -3.64
N ILE A 265 -15.03 -5.46 -4.67
CA ILE A 265 -13.65 -4.94 -4.58
C ILE A 265 -13.56 -3.85 -3.52
N TYR A 266 -14.45 -2.85 -3.56
CA TYR A 266 -14.38 -1.71 -2.64
C TYR A 266 -14.76 -2.09 -1.20
N ILE A 267 -15.62 -3.09 -0.99
CA ILE A 267 -15.86 -3.64 0.36
C ILE A 267 -14.55 -4.22 0.91
N PHE A 268 -13.87 -5.07 0.13
CA PHE A 268 -12.62 -5.68 0.55
C PHE A 268 -11.52 -4.63 0.80
N LEU A 269 -11.37 -3.66 -0.11
CA LEU A 269 -10.38 -2.59 0.02
C LEU A 269 -10.62 -1.71 1.25
N TRP A 270 -11.88 -1.49 1.65
CA TRP A 270 -12.20 -0.76 2.86
C TRP A 270 -11.58 -1.41 4.09
N PHE A 271 -11.87 -2.69 4.32
CA PHE A 271 -11.31 -3.43 5.46
C PHE A 271 -9.79 -3.50 5.39
N TRP A 272 -9.25 -3.73 4.19
CA TRP A 272 -7.81 -3.82 3.98
C TRP A 272 -7.10 -2.49 4.28
N PHE A 273 -7.61 -1.36 3.83
CA PHE A 273 -6.97 -0.04 4.05
C PHE A 273 -7.04 0.40 5.51
N TYR A 274 -8.17 0.16 6.20
CA TYR A 274 -8.25 0.42 7.65
C TYR A 274 -7.28 -0.45 8.43
N PHE A 275 -7.22 -1.76 8.15
CA PHE A 275 -6.24 -2.67 8.76
C PHE A 275 -4.81 -2.20 8.51
N LEU A 276 -4.47 -1.90 7.24
CA LEU A 276 -3.15 -1.44 6.86
C LEU A 276 -2.78 -0.11 7.53
N GLY A 277 -3.72 0.82 7.61
CA GLY A 277 -3.57 2.10 8.29
C GLY A 277 -3.22 1.94 9.77
N ILE A 278 -3.96 1.09 10.49
CA ILE A 278 -3.74 0.80 11.92
C ILE A 278 -2.36 0.17 12.14
N VAL A 279 -2.02 -0.88 11.39
CA VAL A 279 -0.72 -1.56 11.53
C VAL A 279 0.44 -0.61 11.19
N THR A 280 0.25 0.25 10.20
CA THR A 280 1.26 1.24 9.79
C THR A 280 1.42 2.35 10.82
N PHE A 281 0.33 2.79 11.46
CA PHE A 281 0.38 3.75 12.55
C PHE A 281 1.24 3.24 13.70
N PHE A 282 0.98 2.01 14.18
CA PHE A 282 1.80 1.40 15.23
C PHE A 282 3.25 1.19 14.78
N SER A 283 3.49 0.82 13.52
CA SER A 283 4.85 0.72 12.97
C SER A 283 5.59 2.06 12.98
N CYS A 284 4.91 3.15 12.65
CA CYS A 284 5.48 4.50 12.68
C CYS A 284 5.80 4.93 14.11
N ILE A 285 4.90 4.70 15.07
CA ILE A 285 5.15 4.97 16.49
C ILE A 285 6.36 4.18 16.97
N TRP A 286 6.43 2.89 16.66
CA TRP A 286 7.56 2.04 17.02
C TRP A 286 8.86 2.57 16.43
N ARG A 287 8.84 2.99 15.15
CA ARG A 287 10.01 3.54 14.48
C ARG A 287 10.46 4.86 15.10
N LEU A 288 9.55 5.79 15.35
CA LEU A 288 9.84 7.05 16.03
C LEU A 288 10.41 6.79 17.43
N SER A 289 9.85 5.83 18.16
CA SER A 289 10.36 5.42 19.47
C SER A 289 11.81 4.93 19.40
N THR A 290 12.17 4.11 18.40
CA THR A 290 13.57 3.69 18.18
C THR A 290 14.47 4.82 17.69
N TYR A 291 13.95 5.87 17.05
CA TYR A 291 14.74 7.01 16.60
C TYR A 291 15.12 7.94 17.77
N PHE A 292 14.15 8.27 18.63
CA PHE A 292 14.34 9.22 19.73
C PHE A 292 14.85 8.58 21.01
N PHE A 293 14.35 7.39 21.38
CA PHE A 293 14.66 6.79 22.67
C PHE A 293 15.80 5.77 22.60
N ARG A 294 16.62 5.76 23.66
CA ARG A 294 17.77 4.84 23.80
C ARG A 294 17.34 3.46 24.29
N LYS A 295 16.40 3.38 25.24
CA LYS A 295 15.90 2.13 25.84
C LYS A 295 15.37 1.10 24.83
N PRO A 296 14.43 1.44 23.92
CA PRO A 296 13.91 0.45 22.96
C PRO A 296 14.99 -0.05 22.00
N ARG A 297 15.94 0.80 21.60
CA ARG A 297 17.07 0.40 20.76
C ARG A 297 17.96 -0.64 21.44
N LEU A 298 18.28 -0.44 22.72
CA LEU A 298 19.08 -1.37 23.49
C LEU A 298 18.36 -2.72 23.67
N LEU A 299 17.06 -2.71 23.96
CA LEU A 299 16.27 -3.93 24.11
C LEU A 299 16.24 -4.76 22.81
N ILE A 300 16.05 -4.11 21.67
CA ILE A 300 16.10 -4.77 20.36
C ILE A 300 17.48 -5.35 20.10
N PHE A 301 18.53 -4.56 20.36
CA PHE A 301 19.91 -4.97 20.13
C PHE A 301 20.27 -6.23 20.94
N GLN A 302 19.90 -6.25 22.22
CA GLN A 302 20.08 -7.42 23.10
C GLN A 302 19.24 -8.62 22.67
N HIS A 303 18.00 -8.41 22.22
CA HIS A 303 17.13 -9.51 21.80
C HIS A 303 17.61 -10.18 20.50
N ARG A 304 18.20 -9.42 19.57
CA ARG A 304 18.75 -9.98 18.32
C ARG A 304 20.11 -10.63 18.53
N ALA A 305 20.96 -10.03 19.35
CA ALA A 305 22.32 -10.50 19.60
C ALA A 305 22.41 -11.53 20.75
N LYS A 306 21.60 -12.60 20.70
CA LYS A 306 21.47 -13.57 21.82
C LYS A 306 22.78 -14.27 22.21
N PHE A 307 23.72 -14.41 21.26
CA PHE A 307 25.00 -15.08 21.47
C PHE A 307 26.12 -14.16 21.97
N CYS A 308 25.87 -12.84 22.10
CA CYS A 308 26.84 -11.88 22.59
C CYS A 308 26.67 -11.65 24.10
N SER A 309 27.75 -11.28 24.79
CA SER A 309 27.65 -10.85 26.19
C SER A 309 26.85 -9.56 26.30
N LYS A 310 25.91 -9.48 27.26
CA LYS A 310 25.12 -8.26 27.51
C LYS A 310 26.01 -7.05 27.83
N GLN A 311 27.14 -7.28 28.50
CA GLN A 311 28.08 -6.21 28.86
C GLN A 311 28.79 -5.65 27.63
N GLU A 312 29.25 -6.52 26.72
CA GLU A 312 29.88 -6.11 25.46
C GLU A 312 28.91 -5.33 24.58
N LEU A 313 27.66 -5.79 24.48
CA LEU A 313 26.62 -5.10 23.71
C LEU A 313 26.35 -3.69 24.24
N VAL A 314 26.33 -3.50 25.56
CA VAL A 314 26.14 -2.17 26.17
C VAL A 314 27.35 -1.27 25.87
N GLN A 315 28.58 -1.79 26.01
CA GLN A 315 29.80 -1.02 25.71
C GLN A 315 29.83 -0.53 24.25
N VAL A 316 29.54 -1.42 23.30
CA VAL A 316 29.47 -1.06 21.88
C VAL A 316 28.34 -0.08 21.63
N PHE A 317 27.15 -0.34 22.20
CA PHE A 317 25.98 0.51 22.01
C PHE A 317 26.19 1.94 22.53
N ASP A 318 26.96 2.12 23.60
CA ASP A 318 27.23 3.43 24.19
C ASP A 318 28.08 4.32 23.27
N LEU A 319 28.87 3.72 22.39
CA LEU A 319 29.71 4.40 21.41
C LEU A 319 29.03 4.61 20.05
N LEU A 320 27.87 3.98 19.81
CA LEU A 320 27.21 3.97 18.51
C LEU A 320 26.21 5.13 18.34
N PRO A 321 26.40 5.98 17.31
CA PRO A 321 25.36 6.90 16.87
C PRO A 321 24.10 6.17 16.37
N VAL A 322 22.98 6.90 16.33
CA VAL A 322 21.65 6.33 15.99
C VAL A 322 21.63 5.65 14.62
N GLY A 323 22.29 6.25 13.62
CA GLY A 323 22.33 5.72 12.25
C GLY A 323 23.14 4.43 12.15
N ASP A 324 24.29 4.36 12.83
CA ASP A 324 25.16 3.19 12.84
C ASP A 324 24.50 2.01 13.56
N TRP A 325 23.81 2.28 14.68
CA TRP A 325 22.99 1.28 15.36
C TRP A 325 21.96 0.64 14.43
N TYR A 326 21.27 1.45 13.61
CA TYR A 326 20.27 0.92 12.68
C TYR A 326 20.89 0.04 11.60
N LEU A 327 22.08 0.41 11.08
CA LEU A 327 22.79 -0.42 10.12
C LEU A 327 23.23 -1.75 10.77
N ILE A 328 23.69 -1.73 12.01
CA ILE A 328 24.04 -2.95 12.76
C ILE A 328 22.78 -3.80 13.05
N ASP A 329 21.64 -3.20 13.38
CA ASP A 329 20.36 -3.92 13.51
C ASP A 329 19.92 -4.57 12.19
N LEU A 330 20.22 -3.95 11.04
CA LEU A 330 20.02 -4.57 9.73
C LEU A 330 21.01 -5.71 9.48
N LEU A 331 22.27 -5.58 9.85
CA LEU A 331 23.25 -6.68 9.75
C LEU A 331 22.82 -7.87 10.61
N ALA A 332 22.38 -7.62 11.84
CA ALA A 332 21.89 -8.66 12.75
C ALA A 332 20.68 -9.44 12.20
N LYS A 333 19.91 -8.86 11.25
CA LYS A 333 18.78 -9.54 10.59
C LYS A 333 19.19 -10.39 9.39
N ASN A 334 20.37 -10.13 8.81
CA ASN A 334 20.79 -10.67 7.53
C ASN A 334 22.07 -11.50 7.61
N MET A 335 22.80 -11.43 8.72
CA MET A 335 24.02 -12.17 8.99
C MET A 335 23.71 -13.36 9.89
N ASP A 336 24.47 -14.45 9.73
CA ASP A 336 24.40 -15.58 10.67
C ASP A 336 24.76 -15.13 12.10
N ALA A 337 24.13 -15.74 13.10
CA ALA A 337 24.24 -15.32 14.49
C ALA A 337 25.66 -15.49 15.06
N ILE A 338 26.43 -16.46 14.57
CA ILE A 338 27.83 -16.69 14.98
C ILE A 338 28.73 -15.61 14.39
N HIS A 339 28.60 -15.35 13.08
CA HIS A 339 29.37 -14.29 12.40
C HIS A 339 29.07 -12.91 12.99
N PHE A 340 27.81 -12.66 13.35
CA PHE A 340 27.41 -11.43 14.01
C PHE A 340 28.05 -11.26 15.38
N ARG A 341 28.13 -12.34 16.18
CA ARG A 341 28.81 -12.32 17.49
C ARG A 341 30.28 -11.97 17.34
N ASP A 342 30.97 -12.66 16.44
CA ASP A 342 32.41 -12.43 16.23
C ASP A 342 32.66 -10.99 15.71
N PHE A 343 31.78 -10.48 14.85
CA PHE A 343 31.82 -9.09 14.39
C PHE A 343 31.67 -8.08 15.54
N ILE A 344 30.70 -8.28 16.44
CA ILE A 344 30.50 -7.38 17.59
C ILE A 344 31.69 -7.42 18.55
N SER A 345 32.26 -8.61 18.80
CA SER A 345 33.43 -8.78 19.67
C SER A 345 34.65 -8.03 19.11
N GLU A 346 34.99 -8.25 17.84
CA GLU A 346 36.12 -7.57 17.19
C GLU A 346 35.88 -6.05 17.06
N LEU A 347 34.65 -5.64 16.75
CA LEU A 347 34.29 -4.22 16.71
C LEU A 347 34.49 -3.56 18.08
N ASN A 348 34.08 -4.23 19.17
CA ASN A 348 34.29 -3.71 20.52
C ASN A 348 35.78 -3.49 20.83
N ASP A 349 36.63 -4.47 20.49
CA ASP A 349 38.07 -4.39 20.72
C ASP A 349 38.71 -3.23 19.95
N HIS A 350 38.30 -3.01 18.70
CA HIS A 350 38.78 -1.89 17.90
C HIS A 350 38.30 -0.54 18.43
N LEU A 351 37.03 -0.41 18.80
CA LEU A 351 36.50 0.84 19.34
C LEU A 351 37.14 1.21 20.68
N ARG A 352 37.42 0.21 21.53
CA ARG A 352 38.14 0.44 22.79
C ARG A 352 39.56 0.91 22.56
N LYS A 353 40.30 0.28 21.63
CA LYS A 353 41.66 0.72 21.26
C LYS A 353 41.68 2.16 20.77
N ASP A 354 40.74 2.53 19.91
CA ASP A 354 40.62 3.90 19.39
C ASP A 354 40.29 4.92 20.48
N TYR A 355 39.41 4.55 21.42
CA TYR A 355 39.08 5.39 22.56
C TYR A 355 40.28 5.62 23.49
N TYR A 356 41.07 4.56 23.78
CA TYR A 356 42.26 4.68 24.63
C TYR A 356 43.37 5.52 23.96
N HIS A 357 43.62 5.34 22.67
CA HIS A 357 44.60 6.16 21.94
C HIS A 357 44.20 7.64 21.91
N SER A 358 42.93 7.94 21.63
CA SER A 358 42.43 9.33 21.65
C SER A 358 42.57 9.98 23.03
N SER A 359 42.32 9.21 24.09
CA SER A 359 42.44 9.67 25.48
C SER A 359 43.90 9.88 25.91
N SER A 360 44.84 9.03 25.46
CA SER A 360 46.27 9.19 25.74
C SER A 360 46.90 10.39 25.01
N ASP A 361 46.43 10.69 23.80
CA ASP A 361 46.91 11.85 23.05
C ASP A 361 46.41 13.15 23.68
N THR A 362 45.18 13.18 24.19
CA THR A 362 44.66 14.36 24.92
C THR A 362 45.39 14.58 26.24
N SER A 363 45.68 13.53 27.02
CA SER A 363 46.44 13.69 28.26
C SER A 363 47.89 14.14 28.03
N ASN A 364 48.53 13.71 26.93
CA ASN A 364 49.87 14.19 26.57
C ASN A 364 49.89 15.65 26.10
N VAL A 365 48.82 16.14 25.46
CA VAL A 365 48.69 17.56 25.06
C VAL A 365 48.48 18.48 26.27
N PHE A 366 47.73 18.04 27.28
CA PHE A 366 47.56 18.81 28.52
C PHE A 366 48.71 18.64 29.52
N GLY A 367 49.47 17.54 29.45
CA GLY A 367 50.64 17.29 30.31
C GLY A 367 51.92 18.02 29.89
N ASN A 368 52.05 18.44 28.62
CA ASN A 368 53.23 19.15 28.11
C ASN A 368 53.15 20.69 28.24
N ASN A 369 52.09 21.22 28.85
CA ASN A 369 51.90 22.66 29.10
C ASN A 369 51.91 23.02 30.60
N ALA A 370 52.42 22.13 31.47
CA ALA A 370 52.52 22.33 32.91
C ALA A 370 53.98 22.48 33.37
#